data_AF-A0A1Y4CID6-F1
#
_entry.id   AF-A0A1Y4CID6-F1
#
_cell.length_a   1.000
_cell.length_b   1.000
_cell.length_c   1.000
_cell.angle_alpha   90.00
_cell.angle_beta   90.00
_cell.angle_gamma   90.00
#
_symmetry.space_group_name_H-M   'P 1'
#
loop_
_entity.id
_entity.type
_entity.pdbx_description
1 polymer ?
#
loop_
_entity_poly.entity_id
_entity_poly.type
_entity_poly.pdbx_seq_one_letter_code
_entity_poly.pdbx_strand_id
1 'polypeptide(L)'
;MTVSVHGLPSLVREGLEVFVVPPALKGPRHHVVTSCSSDDRSGCLVGLSGVGDLRAAEGLVGKTLLAREADLPEDLSLHDAARLVGRVVEVSPTGDTGTIEEVMRGPANDVWVVRGARGEILLPVIDDVVSAVPESGPIPVRVPAGLEWEAAS
;
A
#
# COMPACT_ATOMS: atom_id res chain seq x y z
N MET A 1 -4.16 -9.52 17.79
CA MET A 1 -3.66 -8.24 17.27
C MET A 1 -2.94 -8.55 15.97
N THR A 2 -3.42 -8.03 14.84
CA THR A 2 -2.68 -8.12 13.58
C THR A 2 -1.74 -6.93 13.48
N VAL A 3 -0.48 -7.18 13.18
CA VAL A 3 0.50 -6.13 12.89
C VAL A 3 0.61 -6.03 11.37
N SER A 4 0.60 -4.80 10.85
CA SER A 4 0.85 -4.56 9.43
C SER A 4 2.21 -5.11 9.01
N VAL A 5 2.24 -5.83 7.90
CA VAL A 5 3.50 -6.25 7.28
C VAL A 5 3.93 -5.16 6.31
N HIS A 6 5.24 -4.89 6.22
CA HIS A 6 5.83 -3.92 5.29
C HIS A 6 5.39 -2.46 5.48
N GLY A 7 4.86 -2.12 6.66
CA GLY A 7 4.47 -0.75 7.01
C GLY A 7 3.19 -0.27 6.34
N LEU A 8 2.43 -1.10 5.62
CA LEU A 8 1.14 -0.68 5.04
C LEU A 8 0.12 -0.38 6.16
N PRO A 9 -0.84 0.54 5.98
CA PRO A 9 -1.94 0.71 6.95
C PRO A 9 -2.71 -0.61 7.11
N SER A 10 -3.44 -0.80 8.22
CA SER A 10 -4.28 -1.98 8.36
C SER A 10 -5.44 -1.89 7.36
N LEU A 11 -5.31 -2.56 6.22
CA LEU A 11 -6.34 -2.67 5.18
C LEU A 11 -7.46 -3.66 5.54
N VAL A 12 -7.43 -4.17 6.77
CA VAL A 12 -8.37 -5.17 7.24
C VAL A 12 -9.71 -4.49 7.47
N ARG A 13 -10.72 -4.93 6.72
CA ARG A 13 -12.10 -4.43 6.79
C ARG A 13 -13.09 -5.58 6.86
N GLU A 14 -14.26 -5.32 7.41
CA GLU A 14 -15.37 -6.28 7.39
C GLU A 14 -15.68 -6.75 5.97
N GLY A 15 -15.92 -8.05 5.84
CA GLY A 15 -16.17 -8.72 4.56
C GLY A 15 -14.92 -9.10 3.76
N LEU A 16 -13.71 -8.70 4.18
CA LEU A 16 -12.48 -9.10 3.50
C LEU A 16 -12.22 -10.60 3.67
N GLU A 17 -11.99 -11.31 2.57
CA GLU A 17 -11.56 -12.70 2.60
C GLU A 17 -10.05 -12.80 2.79
N VAL A 18 -9.62 -13.62 3.75
CA VAL A 18 -8.22 -13.80 4.13
C VAL A 18 -7.82 -15.26 4.18
N PHE A 19 -6.57 -15.54 3.83
CA PHE A 19 -5.97 -16.87 3.79
C PHE A 19 -4.84 -16.95 4.81
N VAL A 20 -4.85 -18.01 5.62
CA VAL A 20 -3.92 -18.15 6.74
C VAL A 20 -2.65 -18.88 6.29
N VAL A 21 -1.48 -18.28 6.54
CA VAL A 21 -0.17 -18.84 6.22
C VAL A 21 0.75 -18.82 7.45
N PRO A 22 1.43 -19.93 7.80
CA PRO A 22 1.33 -21.24 7.16
C PRO A 22 -0.05 -21.89 7.42
N PRO A 23 -0.61 -22.59 6.43
CA PRO A 23 -1.94 -23.18 6.54
C PRO A 23 -1.94 -24.27 7.61
N ALA A 24 -3.08 -24.43 8.29
CA ALA A 24 -3.29 -25.56 9.18
C ALA A 24 -3.37 -26.87 8.38
N LEU A 25 -2.88 -27.96 8.97
CA LEU A 25 -2.96 -29.29 8.36
C LEU A 25 -4.42 -29.76 8.18
N LYS A 26 -5.30 -29.33 9.10
CA LYS A 26 -6.73 -29.67 9.13
C LYS A 26 -7.54 -28.40 9.41
N GLY A 27 -8.76 -28.37 8.88
CA GLY A 27 -9.69 -27.26 9.09
C GLY A 27 -9.69 -26.22 7.95
N PRO A 28 -10.45 -25.14 8.11
CA PRO A 28 -10.56 -24.09 7.11
C PRO A 28 -9.21 -23.38 6.90
N ARG A 29 -8.91 -23.06 5.64
CA ARG A 29 -7.67 -22.36 5.23
C ARG A 29 -7.89 -20.87 4.93
N HIS A 30 -9.16 -20.49 4.83
CA HIS A 30 -9.60 -19.12 4.58
C HIS A 30 -10.65 -18.74 5.61
N HIS A 31 -10.76 -17.45 5.88
CA HIS A 31 -11.74 -16.85 6.76
C HIS A 31 -12.23 -15.54 6.13
N VAL A 32 -13.43 -15.11 6.51
CA VAL A 32 -13.93 -13.77 6.23
C VAL A 32 -13.82 -12.94 7.50
N VAL A 33 -13.37 -11.69 7.36
CA VAL A 33 -13.34 -10.74 8.47
C VAL A 33 -14.78 -10.36 8.84
N THR A 34 -15.19 -10.69 10.06
CA THR A 34 -16.55 -10.42 10.57
C THR A 34 -16.64 -9.12 11.35
N SER A 35 -15.52 -8.65 11.91
CA SER A 35 -15.43 -7.38 12.63
C SER A 35 -14.00 -6.87 12.60
N CYS A 36 -13.83 -5.55 12.57
CA CYS A 36 -12.52 -4.92 12.69
C CYS A 36 -12.62 -3.67 13.58
N SER A 37 -11.69 -3.54 14.53
CA SER A 37 -11.53 -2.35 15.35
C SER A 37 -10.05 -2.01 15.42
N SER A 38 -9.66 -0.90 14.81
CA SER A 38 -8.30 -0.36 14.89
C SER A 38 -8.18 0.61 16.06
N ASP A 39 -7.19 0.39 16.91
CA ASP A 39 -6.70 1.42 17.83
C ASP A 39 -5.34 1.89 17.28
N ASP A 40 -5.24 3.19 16.97
CA ASP A 40 -4.10 3.82 16.29
C ASP A 40 -2.76 3.61 17.03
N ARG A 41 -2.80 3.20 18.30
CA ARG A 41 -1.62 2.94 19.14
C ARG A 41 -1.29 1.46 19.34
N SER A 42 -2.20 0.53 19.04
CA SER A 42 -2.04 -0.88 19.43
C SER A 42 -2.56 -1.88 18.40
N GLY A 43 -2.58 -1.51 17.13
CA GLY A 43 -2.93 -2.39 16.02
C GLY A 43 -4.42 -2.71 15.92
N CYS A 44 -4.76 -3.69 15.10
CA CYS A 44 -6.15 -4.02 14.78
C CYS A 44 -6.62 -5.30 15.51
N LEU A 45 -7.78 -5.20 16.17
CA LEU A 45 -8.56 -6.34 16.64
C LEU A 45 -9.49 -6.79 15.52
N VAL A 46 -9.39 -8.06 15.15
CA VAL A 46 -10.06 -8.64 13.98
C VAL A 46 -10.85 -9.87 14.41
N GLY A 47 -12.14 -9.90 14.10
CA GLY A 47 -12.98 -11.10 14.18
C GLY A 47 -12.95 -11.86 12.86
N LEU A 48 -12.84 -13.19 12.92
CA LEU A 48 -12.76 -14.06 11.74
C LEU A 48 -13.87 -15.11 11.77
N SER A 49 -14.48 -15.37 10.62
CA SER A 49 -15.53 -16.38 10.48
C SER A 49 -15.01 -17.76 10.90
N GLY A 50 -15.73 -18.47 11.76
CA GLY A 50 -15.32 -19.79 12.27
C GLY A 50 -14.24 -19.75 13.36
N VAL A 51 -13.87 -18.57 13.85
CA VAL A 51 -12.98 -18.37 15.00
C VAL A 51 -13.79 -17.71 16.13
N GLY A 52 -14.57 -18.53 16.83
CA GLY A 52 -15.50 -18.06 17.87
C GLY A 52 -15.01 -18.23 19.31
N ASP A 53 -13.89 -18.92 19.51
CA ASP A 53 -13.34 -19.22 20.83
C ASP A 53 -11.85 -18.92 20.94
N LEU A 54 -11.37 -18.88 22.19
CA LEU A 54 -9.98 -18.54 22.50
C LEU A 54 -8.98 -19.52 21.86
N ARG A 55 -9.29 -20.82 21.83
CA ARG A 55 -8.38 -21.84 21.28
C ARG A 55 -8.20 -21.68 19.77
N ALA A 56 -9.29 -21.41 19.06
CA ALA A 56 -9.26 -21.14 17.64
C ALA A 56 -8.43 -19.88 17.34
N ALA A 57 -8.56 -18.84 18.17
CA ALA A 57 -7.78 -17.62 18.03
C ALA A 57 -6.29 -17.83 18.34
N GLU A 58 -5.97 -18.56 19.41
CA GLU A 58 -4.59 -18.93 19.78
C GLU A 58 -3.89 -19.69 18.65
N GLY A 59 -4.62 -20.57 17.94
CA GLY A 59 -4.10 -21.30 16.79
C GLY A 59 -3.67 -20.43 15.61
N LEU A 60 -4.10 -19.16 15.57
CA LEU A 60 -3.71 -18.19 14.54
C LEU A 60 -2.55 -17.30 14.96
N VAL A 61 -2.12 -17.35 16.22
CA VAL A 61 -1.01 -16.53 16.72
C VAL A 61 0.27 -16.88 15.98
N GLY A 62 0.97 -15.86 15.49
CA GLY A 62 2.20 -15.99 14.71
C GLY A 62 2.00 -16.37 13.23
N LYS A 63 0.75 -16.47 12.76
CA LYS A 63 0.43 -16.68 11.34
C LYS A 63 0.18 -15.36 10.63
N THR A 64 0.42 -15.36 9.32
CA THR A 64 0.13 -14.25 8.41
C THR A 64 -1.22 -14.46 7.74
N LEU A 65 -1.98 -13.37 7.59
CA LEU A 65 -3.20 -13.33 6.80
C LEU A 65 -2.89 -12.69 5.45
N LEU A 66 -3.14 -13.43 4.37
CA LEU A 66 -3.04 -12.93 3.01
C LEU A 66 -4.43 -12.57 2.48
N ALA A 67 -4.58 -11.43 1.83
CA ALA A 67 -5.78 -11.09 1.06
C ALA A 67 -5.44 -11.15 -0.43
N ARG A 68 -6.45 -11.34 -1.28
CA ARG A 68 -6.25 -11.15 -2.73
C ARG A 68 -6.07 -9.67 -3.01
N GLU A 69 -5.14 -9.35 -3.90
CA GLU A 69 -4.89 -7.97 -4.33
C GLU A 69 -6.15 -7.31 -4.90
N ALA A 70 -6.97 -8.05 -5.66
CA ALA A 70 -8.24 -7.57 -6.22
C ALA A 70 -9.31 -7.19 -5.17
N ASP A 71 -9.17 -7.63 -3.91
CA ASP A 71 -10.10 -7.29 -2.83
C ASP A 71 -9.62 -6.07 -2.01
N LEU A 72 -8.42 -5.55 -2.31
CA LEU A 72 -7.83 -4.37 -1.68
C LEU A 72 -8.24 -3.08 -2.43
N PRO A 73 -8.18 -1.91 -1.77
CA PRO A 73 -8.39 -0.62 -2.42
C PRO A 73 -7.49 -0.43 -3.66
N GLU A 74 -8.04 0.09 -4.75
CA GLU A 74 -7.32 0.28 -6.02
C GLU A 74 -6.12 1.25 -5.90
N ASP A 75 -6.24 2.22 -4.98
CA ASP A 75 -5.23 3.22 -4.66
C ASP A 75 -4.05 2.67 -3.84
N LEU A 76 -4.12 1.43 -3.34
CA LEU A 76 -3.04 0.83 -2.54
C LEU A 76 -1.69 0.87 -3.26
N SER A 77 -1.70 0.65 -4.58
CA SER A 77 -0.51 0.66 -5.42
C SER A 77 0.23 2.00 -5.41
N LEU A 78 -0.46 3.10 -5.07
CA LEU A 78 0.10 4.44 -4.96
C LEU A 78 0.90 4.66 -3.67
N HIS A 79 0.68 3.80 -2.67
CA HIS A 79 1.26 3.90 -1.33
C HIS A 79 2.30 2.80 -1.05
N ASP A 80 2.45 1.83 -1.95
CA ASP A 80 3.41 0.73 -1.80
C ASP A 80 4.81 1.13 -2.29
N ALA A 81 5.58 1.74 -1.38
CA ALA A 81 6.97 2.14 -1.63
C ALA A 81 7.84 1.02 -2.25
N ALA A 82 7.63 -0.25 -1.86
CA ALA A 82 8.43 -1.36 -2.38
C ALA A 82 8.13 -1.68 -3.85
N ARG A 83 6.92 -1.34 -4.33
CA ARG A 83 6.54 -1.50 -5.74
C ARG A 83 6.83 -0.26 -6.59
N LEU A 84 6.95 0.90 -5.94
CA LEU A 84 7.12 2.19 -6.61
C LEU A 84 8.58 2.60 -6.77
N VAL A 85 9.44 2.36 -5.77
CA VAL A 85 10.85 2.72 -5.85
C VAL A 85 11.52 1.97 -7.01
N GLY A 86 12.22 2.72 -7.87
CA GLY A 86 12.85 2.23 -9.09
C GLY A 86 11.94 2.25 -10.33
N ARG A 87 10.64 2.56 -10.20
CA ARG A 87 9.74 2.73 -11.35
C ARG A 87 10.04 4.04 -12.07
N VAL A 88 9.89 4.00 -13.40
CA VAL A 88 9.97 5.19 -14.26
C VAL A 88 8.63 5.92 -14.23
N VAL A 89 8.68 7.24 -14.13
CA VAL A 89 7.55 8.15 -14.30
C VAL A 89 7.72 8.96 -15.57
N GLU A 90 6.63 9.22 -16.27
CA GLU A 90 6.57 10.09 -17.44
C GLU A 90 5.76 11.34 -17.10
N VAL A 91 6.42 12.50 -17.20
CA VAL A 91 5.88 13.79 -16.78
C VAL A 91 5.17 14.46 -17.95
N SER A 92 3.87 14.66 -17.81
CA SER A 92 3.07 15.47 -18.75
C SER A 92 3.03 16.94 -18.31
N PRO A 93 3.12 17.91 -19.24
CA PRO A 93 3.17 17.76 -20.71
C PRO A 93 4.59 17.78 -21.30
N THR A 94 5.64 17.85 -20.47
CA THR A 94 7.02 18.02 -20.97
C THR A 94 7.59 16.76 -21.63
N GLY A 95 7.02 15.59 -21.33
CA GLY A 95 7.53 14.29 -21.78
C GLY A 95 8.80 13.85 -21.06
N ASP A 96 9.17 14.52 -19.96
CA ASP A 96 10.36 14.13 -19.20
C ASP A 96 10.14 12.80 -18.50
N THR A 97 11.20 12.00 -18.44
CA THR A 97 11.21 10.79 -17.64
C THR A 97 12.07 10.95 -16.41
N GLY A 98 11.58 10.44 -15.28
CA GLY A 98 12.34 10.32 -14.04
C GLY A 98 12.13 8.94 -13.43
N THR A 99 12.90 8.63 -12.39
CA THR A 99 12.79 7.39 -11.61
C THR A 99 12.43 7.75 -10.18
N ILE A 100 11.46 7.04 -9.60
CA ILE A 100 11.10 7.19 -8.19
C ILE A 100 12.26 6.63 -7.35
N GLU A 101 12.94 7.47 -6.58
CA GLU A 101 14.01 7.05 -5.67
C GLU A 101 13.49 6.74 -4.27
N GLU A 102 12.48 7.47 -3.82
CA GLU A 102 11.93 7.36 -2.48
C GLU A 102 10.43 7.67 -2.47
N VAL A 103 9.71 7.05 -1.53
CA VAL A 103 8.31 7.37 -1.21
C VAL A 103 8.28 7.80 0.26
N MET A 104 8.13 9.10 0.48
CA MET A 104 8.03 9.71 1.79
C MET A 104 6.58 9.70 2.26
N ARG A 105 6.32 9.22 3.47
CA ARG A 105 4.97 9.29 4.05
C ARG A 105 4.74 10.60 4.76
N GLY A 106 3.78 11.37 4.26
CA GLY A 106 3.35 12.62 4.87
C GLY A 106 2.14 12.44 5.81
N PRO A 107 1.81 13.46 6.63
CA PRO A 107 0.64 13.45 7.49
C PRO A 107 -0.70 13.56 6.73
N ALA A 108 -0.67 14.01 5.47
CA ALA A 108 -1.85 14.16 4.62
C ALA A 108 -1.78 13.27 3.37
N ASN A 109 -0.69 13.36 2.61
CA ASN A 109 -0.45 12.55 1.42
C ASN A 109 0.99 12.02 1.44
N ASP A 110 1.20 10.90 0.76
CA ASP A 110 2.55 10.45 0.44
C ASP A 110 3.16 11.37 -0.63
N VAL A 111 4.49 11.43 -0.66
CA VAL A 111 5.26 12.23 -1.61
C VAL A 111 6.29 11.34 -2.27
N TRP A 112 6.29 11.30 -3.60
CA TRP A 112 7.30 10.61 -4.38
C TRP A 112 8.49 11.53 -4.66
N VAL A 113 9.69 11.06 -4.36
CA VAL A 113 10.94 11.70 -4.75
C VAL A 113 11.33 11.13 -6.10
N VAL A 114 11.27 11.94 -7.14
CA VAL A 114 11.57 11.53 -8.52
C VAL A 114 12.85 12.21 -8.97
N ARG A 115 13.83 11.41 -9.41
CA ARG A 115 15.06 11.92 -10.01
C ARG A 115 15.08 11.68 -11.51
N GLY A 116 15.48 12.70 -12.27
CA GLY A 116 15.73 12.56 -13.71
C GLY A 116 16.76 13.56 -14.19
N ALA A 117 16.78 13.82 -15.50
CA ALA A 117 17.89 14.54 -16.12
C ALA A 117 18.09 15.99 -15.63
N ARG A 118 17.04 16.65 -15.13
CA ARG A 118 17.10 18.05 -14.68
C ARG A 118 17.33 18.19 -13.18
N GLY A 119 17.46 17.08 -12.45
CA GLY A 119 17.56 17.06 -10.98
C GLY A 119 16.46 16.25 -10.33
N GLU A 120 15.90 16.76 -9.24
CA GLU A 120 14.91 16.07 -8.41
C GLU A 120 13.59 16.83 -8.37
N ILE A 121 12.48 16.11 -8.22
CA ILE A 121 11.14 16.69 -8.06
C ILE A 121 10.33 15.90 -7.04
N LEU A 122 9.64 16.63 -6.14
CA LEU A 122 8.77 16.06 -5.11
C LEU A 122 7.32 16.07 -5.60
N LEU A 123 6.74 14.90 -5.86
CA LEU A 123 5.38 14.77 -6.37
C LEU A 123 4.43 14.29 -5.27
N PRO A 124 3.46 15.11 -4.83
CA PRO A 124 2.45 14.64 -3.89
C PRO A 124 1.53 13.62 -4.58
N VAL A 125 1.26 12.51 -3.90
CA VAL A 125 0.37 11.46 -4.37
C VAL A 125 -1.08 11.90 -4.13
N ILE A 126 -1.62 12.60 -5.13
CA ILE A 126 -3.02 13.04 -5.19
C ILE A 126 -3.55 12.77 -6.60
N ASP A 127 -4.87 12.62 -6.74
CA ASP A 127 -5.53 12.29 -8.02
C ASP A 127 -5.16 13.24 -9.17
N ASP A 128 -4.93 14.52 -8.87
CA ASP A 128 -4.54 15.53 -9.85
C ASP A 128 -3.11 15.33 -10.40
N VAL A 129 -2.25 14.64 -9.65
CA VAL A 129 -0.84 14.38 -9.98
C VAL A 129 -0.63 12.98 -10.50
N VAL A 130 -1.20 11.98 -9.82
CA VAL A 130 -1.08 10.57 -10.15
C VAL A 130 -2.49 9.99 -10.28
N SER A 131 -2.87 9.62 -11.51
CA SER A 131 -4.20 9.09 -11.80
C SER A 131 -4.27 7.55 -11.68
N ALA A 132 -3.18 6.85 -11.98
CA ALA A 132 -3.07 5.40 -11.86
C ALA A 132 -1.60 4.95 -11.93
N VAL A 133 -1.31 3.78 -11.36
CA VAL A 133 -0.01 3.10 -11.50
C VAL A 133 -0.19 1.86 -12.37
N PRO A 134 0.23 1.89 -13.65
CA PRO A 134 0.16 0.70 -14.50
C PRO A 134 1.07 -0.41 -13.96
N GLU A 135 0.70 -1.67 -14.21
CA GLU A 135 1.51 -2.83 -13.80
C GLU A 135 2.89 -2.85 -14.47
N SER A 136 2.98 -2.36 -15.71
CA SER A 136 4.22 -2.28 -16.48
C SER A 136 4.30 -0.97 -17.24
N GLY A 137 5.53 -0.56 -17.57
CA GLY A 137 5.80 0.71 -18.25
C GLY A 137 5.86 1.92 -17.31
N PRO A 138 6.03 3.12 -17.89
CA PRO A 138 6.16 4.36 -17.13
C PRO A 138 4.82 4.76 -16.49
N ILE A 139 4.91 5.35 -15.30
CA ILE A 139 3.75 5.86 -14.56
C ILE A 139 3.48 7.30 -15.05
N PRO A 140 2.29 7.59 -15.63
CA PRO A 140 1.98 8.94 -16.08
C PRO A 140 1.71 9.85 -14.89
N VAL A 141 2.45 10.96 -14.81
CA VAL A 141 2.28 11.97 -13.77
C VAL A 141 2.08 13.36 -14.35
N ARG A 142 1.28 14.17 -13.68
CA ARG A 142 1.08 15.58 -14.01
C ARG A 142 1.70 16.45 -12.93
N VAL A 143 2.62 17.32 -13.31
CA VAL A 143 3.21 18.28 -12.37
C VAL A 143 2.22 19.42 -12.12
N PRO A 144 1.82 19.71 -10.87
CA PRO A 144 1.00 20.87 -10.53
C PRO A 144 1.70 22.17 -10.90
N ALA A 145 0.92 23.22 -11.17
CA ALA A 145 1.47 24.55 -11.39
C ALA A 145 2.25 25.03 -10.15
N GLY A 146 3.51 25.45 -10.35
CA GLY A 146 4.38 25.96 -9.28
C GLY A 146 5.36 24.96 -8.68
N LEU A 147 5.41 23.72 -9.19
CA LEU A 147 6.37 22.71 -8.76
C LEU A 147 7.43 22.54 -9.86
N GLU A 148 8.70 22.79 -9.51
CA GLU A 148 9.81 22.79 -10.45
C GLU A 148 10.86 21.76 -10.06
N TRP A 149 11.70 21.39 -11.03
CA TRP A 149 12.84 20.53 -10.78
C TRP A 149 13.89 21.30 -9.99
N GLU A 150 14.31 20.75 -8.87
CA GLU A 150 15.43 21.29 -8.12
C GLU A 150 16.72 20.74 -8.73
N ALA A 151 17.58 21.63 -9.24
CA ALA A 151 18.82 21.23 -9.87
C ALA A 151 19.72 20.52 -8.84
N ALA A 152 20.22 19.34 -9.20
CA ALA A 152 21.19 18.63 -8.37
C ALA A 152 22.43 19.52 -8.17
N SER A 153 22.70 19.90 -6.92
CA SER A 153 23.90 20.67 -6.52
C SER A 153 25.16 19.80 -6.54
#